data_AF-A0A2I0A3J9-F1
#
_entry.id   AF-A0A2I0A3J9-F1
#
_cell.length_a   1.000
_cell.length_b   1.000
_cell.length_c   1.000
_cell.angle_alpha   90.00
_cell.angle_beta   90.00
_cell.angle_gamma   90.00
#
_symmetry.space_group_name_H-M   'P 1'
#
loop_
_entity.id
_entity.type
_entity.pdbx_description
1 polymer ?
#
loop_
_entity_poly.entity_id
_entity_poly.type
_entity_poly.pdbx_seq_one_letter_code
_entity_poly.pdbx_strand_id
1 'polypeptide(L)'
;MAILHFTFLSSFLLVFHAILASDILAGHVEHERKSYIVYLGERPQELVDVKPLHANLVQRVIGDEYAASDRIFHSYTKSFNGFAAMLSEEEAKLLSSMDEVVSAFPSTRRKLTTTRSWDFMSFTTNVPRAAFESDIIVGMLDTGIWPKSKSFDDAGFGPPPKKWKGICQFKNNFTCNNKIIGARYYHHEGNTSEGNAASPLDTIGHGTHTADENETTQWRLISYVMSSRKNKEAELAYGAGHINPVSAVKPGLVYDAAEIDYVKFLCGQGYTTKNLRLITGDNSSCTAATNGTRVFDLNYPSFAVSVINITKPISQTFHRTVTNVGAANSTYTASVSSPAGLKITVEPEELSFEALLEKKTFALKIEGEVRKTSTVLSAALIWSDESHHVRSPIAVYAS
;
A
#
# COMPACT_ATOMS: atom_id res chain seq x y z
N MET A 1 36.48 -35.56 64.63
CA MET A 1 35.32 -35.91 63.78
C MET A 1 34.29 -34.77 63.65
N ALA A 2 34.04 -33.98 64.69
CA ALA A 2 33.10 -32.85 64.65
C ALA A 2 33.50 -31.68 63.72
N ILE A 3 34.81 -31.38 63.60
CA ILE A 3 35.30 -30.26 62.77
C ILE A 3 35.11 -30.54 61.26
N LEU A 4 35.26 -31.80 60.83
CA LEU A 4 35.08 -32.20 59.43
C LEU A 4 33.60 -32.13 58.98
N HIS A 5 32.66 -32.40 59.90
CA HIS A 5 31.22 -32.28 59.62
C HIS A 5 30.79 -30.82 59.49
N PHE A 6 31.39 -29.90 60.26
CA PHE A 6 31.05 -28.49 60.23
C PHE A 6 31.51 -27.82 58.92
N THR A 7 32.69 -28.19 58.41
CA THR A 7 33.19 -27.71 57.12
C THR A 7 32.36 -28.23 55.94
N PHE A 8 31.84 -29.46 56.02
CA PHE A 8 31.04 -30.06 54.96
C PHE A 8 29.62 -29.46 54.87
N LEU A 9 29.00 -29.14 56.02
CA LEU A 9 27.70 -28.48 56.05
C LEU A 9 27.77 -27.03 55.55
N SER A 10 28.85 -26.33 55.88
CA SER A 10 29.10 -24.95 55.44
C SER A 10 29.28 -24.83 53.92
N SER A 11 29.99 -25.77 53.28
CA SER A 11 30.15 -25.76 51.82
C SER A 11 28.86 -26.09 51.10
N PHE A 12 28.02 -26.98 51.64
CA PHE A 12 26.71 -27.30 51.08
C PHE A 12 25.77 -26.09 51.14
N LEU A 13 25.78 -25.35 52.26
CA LEU A 13 24.95 -24.16 52.41
C LEU A 13 25.36 -23.06 51.42
N LEU A 14 26.66 -22.87 51.19
CA LEU A 14 27.19 -21.90 50.22
C LEU A 14 26.84 -22.27 48.78
N VAL A 15 26.92 -23.55 48.41
CA VAL A 15 26.51 -24.03 47.07
C VAL A 15 25.00 -23.88 46.88
N PHE A 16 24.20 -24.17 47.91
CA PHE A 16 22.74 -24.00 47.84
C PHE A 16 22.32 -22.53 47.71
N HIS A 17 23.00 -21.62 48.41
CA HIS A 17 22.78 -20.18 48.25
C HIS A 17 23.28 -19.67 46.88
N ALA A 18 24.35 -20.24 46.34
CA ALA A 18 24.83 -19.90 44.99
C ALA A 18 23.86 -20.36 43.90
N ILE A 19 23.24 -21.54 44.06
CA ILE A 19 22.23 -22.08 43.13
C ILE A 19 20.93 -21.25 43.22
N LEU A 20 20.45 -20.95 44.44
CA LEU A 20 19.31 -20.04 44.63
C LEU A 20 19.59 -18.63 44.12
N ALA A 21 20.83 -18.13 44.26
CA ALA A 21 21.23 -16.84 43.72
C ALA A 21 21.29 -16.85 42.19
N SER A 22 21.68 -17.95 41.53
CA SER A 22 21.60 -18.05 40.07
C SER A 22 20.17 -18.09 39.54
N ASP A 23 19.23 -18.71 40.28
CA ASP A 23 17.81 -18.69 39.93
C ASP A 23 17.16 -17.31 40.18
N ILE A 24 17.67 -16.53 41.15
CA ILE A 24 17.21 -15.16 41.43
C ILE A 24 17.88 -14.13 40.49
N LEU A 25 19.10 -14.39 39.98
CA LEU A 25 19.77 -13.55 38.98
C LEU A 25 19.32 -13.86 37.54
N ALA A 26 18.69 -15.01 37.29
CA ALA A 26 17.83 -15.21 36.14
C ALA A 26 16.54 -14.40 36.36
N GLY A 27 16.68 -13.07 36.45
CA GLY A 27 15.55 -12.16 36.34
C GLY A 27 14.74 -12.60 35.13
N HIS A 28 13.44 -12.79 35.34
CA HIS A 28 12.48 -13.12 34.31
C HIS A 28 12.74 -12.21 33.10
N VAL A 29 13.39 -12.73 32.06
CA VAL A 29 13.56 -12.01 30.80
C VAL A 29 12.19 -12.06 30.16
N GLU A 30 11.29 -11.20 30.63
CA GLU A 30 10.05 -10.95 29.92
C GLU A 30 10.43 -10.20 28.66
N HIS A 31 10.60 -10.93 27.57
CA HIS A 31 10.89 -10.34 26.27
C HIS A 31 9.78 -9.34 25.95
N GLU A 32 10.16 -8.07 25.76
CA GLU A 32 9.23 -6.98 25.48
C GLU A 32 8.39 -7.33 24.25
N ARG A 33 7.07 -7.52 24.44
CA ARG A 33 6.15 -7.83 23.35
C ARG A 33 5.72 -6.57 22.63
N LYS A 34 5.70 -6.61 21.30
CA LYS A 34 5.33 -5.48 20.43
C LYS A 34 4.19 -5.89 19.51
N SER A 35 3.57 -4.90 18.89
CA SER A 35 2.53 -5.13 17.87
C SER A 35 3.17 -5.68 16.60
N TYR A 36 2.79 -6.88 16.18
CA TYR A 36 3.21 -7.52 14.93
C TYR A 36 2.02 -7.80 14.02
N ILE A 37 2.26 -7.76 12.72
CA ILE A 37 1.31 -8.19 11.68
C ILE A 37 1.83 -9.52 11.12
N VAL A 38 0.97 -10.54 11.14
CA VAL A 38 1.21 -11.87 10.59
C VAL A 38 0.31 -12.06 9.38
N TYR A 39 0.91 -12.15 8.20
CA TYR A 39 0.23 -12.26 6.92
C TYR A 39 0.22 -13.72 6.45
N LEU A 40 -0.97 -14.24 6.13
CA LEU A 40 -1.19 -15.65 5.74
C LEU A 40 -1.59 -15.79 4.25
N GLY A 41 -1.66 -14.68 3.50
CA GLY A 41 -1.99 -14.69 2.08
C GLY A 41 -3.47 -14.47 1.77
N GLU A 42 -3.97 -15.16 0.75
CA GLU A 42 -5.36 -15.08 0.29
C GLU A 42 -6.33 -15.67 1.31
N ARG A 43 -7.56 -15.15 1.33
CA ARG A 43 -8.64 -15.67 2.15
C ARG A 43 -8.95 -17.15 1.79
N PRO A 44 -9.09 -18.05 2.79
CA PRO A 44 -9.62 -19.38 2.56
C PRO A 44 -11.06 -19.35 1.98
N GLN A 45 -11.43 -20.32 1.15
CA GLN A 45 -12.79 -20.41 0.57
C GLN A 45 -13.87 -20.41 1.67
N GLU A 46 -15.04 -19.82 1.36
CA GLU A 46 -15.99 -19.13 2.27
C GLU A 46 -16.60 -19.92 3.46
N LEU A 47 -16.17 -21.14 3.76
CA LEU A 47 -16.78 -22.01 4.78
C LEU A 47 -15.97 -22.20 6.06
N VAL A 48 -14.81 -21.54 6.20
CA VAL A 48 -13.95 -21.70 7.38
C VAL A 48 -13.96 -20.42 8.22
N ASP A 49 -14.32 -20.54 9.50
CA ASP A 49 -14.05 -19.47 10.47
C ASP A 49 -12.54 -19.39 10.67
N VAL A 50 -11.95 -18.30 10.19
CA VAL A 50 -10.50 -18.11 10.19
C VAL A 50 -9.97 -17.64 11.55
N LYS A 51 -10.82 -17.13 12.44
CA LYS A 51 -10.36 -16.63 13.74
C LYS A 51 -9.81 -17.75 14.65
N PRO A 52 -10.47 -18.92 14.78
CA PRO A 52 -9.88 -20.06 15.47
C PRO A 52 -8.55 -20.53 14.86
N LEU A 53 -8.41 -20.45 13.53
CA LEU A 53 -7.15 -20.79 12.87
C LEU A 53 -6.02 -19.84 13.25
N HIS A 54 -6.30 -18.54 13.35
CA HIS A 54 -5.32 -17.56 13.82
C HIS A 54 -4.89 -17.85 15.27
N ALA A 55 -5.86 -18.15 16.15
CA ALA A 55 -5.57 -18.49 17.55
C ALA A 55 -4.70 -19.74 17.65
N ASN A 56 -4.97 -20.77 16.84
CA ASN A 56 -4.17 -22.00 16.81
C ASN A 56 -2.72 -21.75 16.37
N LEU A 57 -2.49 -20.88 15.36
CA LEU A 57 -1.13 -20.52 14.94
C LEU A 57 -0.33 -19.85 16.07
N VAL A 58 -0.95 -18.92 16.79
CA VAL A 58 -0.30 -18.27 17.95
C VAL A 58 -0.09 -19.28 19.08
N GLN A 59 -1.08 -20.13 19.38
CA GLN A 59 -0.98 -21.19 20.39
C GLN A 59 0.21 -22.12 20.15
N ARG A 60 0.49 -22.51 18.89
CA ARG A 60 1.63 -23.37 18.52
C ARG A 60 2.99 -22.77 18.92
N VAL A 61 3.08 -21.44 19.01
CA VAL A 61 4.31 -20.75 19.40
C VAL A 61 4.37 -20.48 20.90
N ILE A 62 3.23 -20.19 21.52
CA ILE A 62 3.21 -19.72 22.91
C ILE A 62 2.86 -20.80 23.93
N GLY A 63 2.33 -21.95 23.48
CA GLY A 63 1.99 -23.11 24.32
C GLY A 63 0.69 -23.03 25.12
N ASP A 64 0.02 -21.88 25.16
CA ASP A 64 -1.23 -21.63 25.91
C ASP A 64 -2.32 -21.07 24.98
N GLU A 65 -3.52 -21.67 25.00
CA GLU A 65 -4.63 -21.31 24.10
C GLU A 65 -5.33 -20.00 24.50
N TYR A 66 -5.53 -19.78 25.80
CA TYR A 66 -6.21 -18.59 26.32
C TYR A 66 -5.33 -17.36 26.13
N ALA A 67 -4.05 -17.49 26.45
CA ALA A 67 -3.06 -16.44 26.18
C ALA A 67 -2.91 -16.16 24.68
N ALA A 68 -3.18 -17.13 23.80
CA ALA A 68 -3.03 -16.96 22.35
C ALA A 68 -4.13 -16.09 21.78
N SER A 69 -5.36 -16.32 22.24
CA SER A 69 -6.53 -15.52 21.85
C SER A 69 -6.39 -14.08 22.35
N ASP A 70 -5.94 -13.88 23.58
CA ASP A 70 -5.77 -12.55 24.17
C ASP A 70 -4.67 -11.71 23.48
N ARG A 71 -3.65 -12.37 22.91
CA ARG A 71 -2.60 -11.67 22.15
C ARG A 71 -3.07 -11.14 20.82
N ILE A 72 -4.10 -11.75 20.21
CA ILE A 72 -4.63 -11.33 18.91
C ILE A 72 -5.62 -10.19 19.11
N PHE A 73 -5.18 -8.96 18.86
CA PHE A 73 -6.05 -7.80 18.93
C PHE A 73 -6.80 -7.52 17.62
N HIS A 74 -6.39 -8.14 16.51
CA HIS A 74 -7.15 -8.06 15.26
C HIS A 74 -6.98 -9.30 14.38
N SER A 75 -8.07 -9.74 13.75
CA SER A 75 -8.06 -10.78 12.71
C SER A 75 -8.57 -10.21 11.40
N TYR A 76 -7.73 -10.24 10.37
CA TYR A 76 -8.07 -9.87 9.00
C TYR A 76 -8.73 -11.06 8.31
N THR A 77 -10.02 -10.94 7.99
CA THR A 77 -10.82 -12.06 7.47
C THR A 77 -11.52 -11.77 6.14
N LYS A 78 -11.51 -10.51 5.69
CA LYS A 78 -12.29 -10.05 4.53
C LYS A 78 -11.47 -10.05 3.24
N SER A 79 -10.49 -9.16 3.15
CA SER A 79 -9.72 -8.92 1.92
C SER A 79 -8.49 -9.81 1.79
N PHE A 80 -7.98 -10.31 2.90
CA PHE A 80 -6.84 -11.22 2.98
C PHE A 80 -6.91 -11.98 4.30
N ASN A 81 -6.08 -13.02 4.43
CA ASN A 81 -5.94 -13.82 5.63
C ASN A 81 -4.73 -13.38 6.45
N GLY A 82 -4.93 -13.18 7.75
CA GLY A 82 -3.87 -12.76 8.66
C GLY A 82 -4.39 -12.18 9.95
N PHE A 83 -3.49 -11.85 10.86
CA PHE A 83 -3.84 -11.27 12.15
C PHE A 83 -2.77 -10.30 12.64
N ALA A 84 -3.17 -9.45 13.59
CA ALA A 84 -2.26 -8.59 14.33
C ALA A 84 -2.28 -9.01 15.79
N ALA A 85 -1.09 -9.23 16.35
CA ALA A 85 -0.93 -9.76 17.70
C ALA A 85 0.25 -9.13 18.45
N MET A 86 0.18 -9.17 19.78
CA MET A 86 1.27 -8.81 20.67
C MET A 86 2.23 -9.99 20.80
N LEU A 87 3.43 -9.85 20.24
CA LEU A 87 4.41 -10.93 20.14
C LEU A 87 5.80 -10.44 20.54
N SER A 88 6.61 -11.32 21.12
CA SER A 88 8.05 -11.10 21.21
C SER A 88 8.72 -11.27 19.84
N GLU A 89 9.95 -10.81 19.70
CA GLU A 89 10.70 -10.99 18.44
C GLU A 89 10.94 -12.47 18.13
N GLU A 90 11.19 -13.29 19.15
CA GLU A 90 11.37 -14.74 19.04
C GLU A 90 10.07 -15.43 18.61
N GLU A 91 8.93 -15.05 19.20
CA GLU A 91 7.62 -15.57 18.84
C GLU A 91 7.26 -15.24 17.39
N ALA A 92 7.54 -14.00 16.96
CA ALA A 92 7.33 -13.58 15.57
C ALA A 92 8.24 -14.33 14.59
N LYS A 93 9.51 -14.58 14.94
CA LYS A 93 10.43 -15.41 14.15
C LYS A 93 9.94 -16.84 14.01
N LEU A 94 9.46 -17.44 15.10
CA LEU A 94 8.88 -18.79 15.08
C LEU A 94 7.65 -18.85 14.17
N LEU A 95 6.73 -17.89 14.27
CA LEU A 95 5.60 -17.81 13.35
C LEU A 95 6.05 -17.66 11.90
N SER A 96 7.05 -16.81 11.61
CA SER A 96 7.56 -16.62 10.25
C SER A 96 8.20 -17.86 9.62
N SER A 97 8.55 -18.86 10.44
CA SER A 97 9.12 -20.13 9.99
C SER A 97 8.09 -21.21 9.67
N MET A 98 6.79 -20.93 9.89
CA MET A 98 5.70 -21.85 9.59
C MET A 98 5.27 -21.75 8.12
N ASP A 99 5.02 -22.89 7.46
CA ASP A 99 4.62 -22.96 6.04
C ASP A 99 3.36 -22.16 5.72
N GLU A 100 2.45 -22.03 6.70
CA GLU A 100 1.19 -21.30 6.58
C GLU A 100 1.36 -19.77 6.65
N VAL A 101 2.50 -19.28 7.15
CA VAL A 101 2.78 -17.86 7.36
C VAL A 101 3.64 -17.32 6.23
N VAL A 102 3.11 -16.35 5.48
CA VAL A 102 3.84 -15.71 4.38
C VAL A 102 4.88 -14.73 4.92
N SER A 103 4.52 -13.96 5.96
CA SER A 103 5.44 -13.04 6.63
C SER A 103 4.93 -12.62 8.00
N ALA A 104 5.84 -12.34 8.93
CA ALA A 104 5.55 -11.70 10.20
C ALA A 104 6.49 -10.50 10.37
N PHE A 105 5.94 -9.31 10.63
CA PHE A 105 6.73 -8.08 10.72
C PHE A 105 6.14 -7.10 11.75
N PRO A 106 6.95 -6.24 12.37
CA PRO A 106 6.46 -5.29 13.37
C PRO A 106 5.48 -4.31 12.74
N SER A 107 4.35 -4.11 13.40
CA SER A 107 3.40 -3.05 13.08
C SER A 107 4.10 -1.71 13.27
N THR A 108 3.92 -0.77 12.33
CA THR A 108 4.56 0.55 12.40
C THR A 108 3.55 1.66 12.12
N ARG A 109 3.47 2.67 13.00
CA ARG A 109 2.75 3.91 12.70
C ARG A 109 3.51 4.71 11.65
N ARG A 110 2.84 5.08 10.56
CA ARG A 110 3.44 5.87 9.48
C ARG A 110 3.44 7.35 9.83
N LYS A 111 4.44 8.07 9.32
CA LYS A 111 4.53 9.54 9.41
C LYS A 111 3.71 10.15 8.29
N LEU A 112 3.06 11.28 8.57
CA LEU A 112 2.31 12.06 7.59
C LEU A 112 3.26 12.60 6.53
N THR A 113 2.85 12.54 5.26
CA THR A 113 3.70 12.85 4.11
C THR A 113 3.24 14.06 3.29
N THR A 114 2.10 14.69 3.62
CA THR A 114 1.65 15.86 2.84
C THR A 114 2.24 17.17 3.37
N THR A 115 2.53 18.07 2.45
CA THR A 115 2.86 19.48 2.72
C THR A 115 1.78 20.34 2.08
N ARG A 116 1.19 21.25 2.87
CA ARG A 116 0.21 22.30 2.51
C ARG A 116 0.09 22.60 1.00
N SER A 117 -1.06 22.26 0.39
CA SER A 117 -1.29 22.42 -1.06
C SER A 117 -2.26 23.56 -1.45
N TRP A 118 -2.69 24.39 -0.49
CA TRP A 118 -3.81 25.33 -0.68
C TRP A 118 -3.57 26.46 -1.67
N ASP A 119 -2.33 26.94 -1.83
CA ASP A 119 -2.07 28.13 -2.66
C ASP A 119 -1.91 27.82 -4.15
N PHE A 120 -1.94 26.55 -4.54
CA PHE A 120 -1.53 26.14 -5.89
C PHE A 120 -2.67 26.07 -6.92
N MET A 121 -3.91 25.73 -6.53
CA MET A 121 -4.96 25.34 -7.51
C MET A 121 -6.09 26.36 -7.79
N SER A 122 -6.13 27.53 -7.13
CA SER A 122 -7.04 28.67 -7.43
C SER A 122 -8.45 28.30 -7.98
N PHE A 123 -9.13 27.34 -7.35
CA PHE A 123 -10.45 26.88 -7.80
C PHE A 123 -11.52 27.96 -7.62
N THR A 124 -12.39 28.08 -8.62
CA THR A 124 -13.60 28.92 -8.53
C THR A 124 -14.73 28.17 -7.82
N THR A 125 -15.53 28.88 -7.02
CA THR A 125 -16.61 28.27 -6.22
C THR A 125 -17.84 27.84 -7.03
N ASN A 126 -17.92 28.22 -8.32
CA ASN A 126 -19.06 27.97 -9.21
C ASN A 126 -18.64 27.12 -10.42
N VAL A 127 -18.66 25.80 -10.26
CA VAL A 127 -18.38 24.84 -11.34
C VAL A 127 -19.67 24.10 -11.73
N PRO A 128 -20.02 24.00 -13.02
CA PRO A 128 -21.12 23.16 -13.47
C PRO A 128 -20.78 21.68 -13.24
N ARG A 129 -21.52 21.01 -12.36
CA ARG A 129 -21.30 19.60 -12.01
C ARG A 129 -22.05 18.67 -12.97
N ALA A 130 -21.41 17.60 -13.40
CA ALA A 130 -22.03 16.59 -14.26
C ALA A 130 -22.69 15.47 -13.42
N ALA A 131 -23.76 14.86 -13.94
CA ALA A 131 -24.53 13.86 -13.20
C ALA A 131 -23.73 12.60 -12.82
N PHE A 132 -22.65 12.28 -13.56
CA PHE A 132 -21.78 11.14 -13.27
C PHE A 132 -20.82 11.35 -12.08
N GLU A 133 -20.73 12.58 -11.55
CA GLU A 133 -19.94 12.91 -10.34
C GLU A 133 -20.69 12.53 -9.03
N SER A 134 -21.82 11.83 -9.16
CA SER A 134 -22.62 11.33 -8.04
C SER A 134 -22.46 9.82 -7.86
N ASP A 135 -22.81 9.30 -6.67
CA ASP A 135 -22.69 7.86 -6.31
C ASP A 135 -21.24 7.31 -6.21
N ILE A 136 -20.23 8.18 -6.12
CA ILE A 136 -18.84 7.80 -5.82
C ILE A 136 -18.61 7.87 -4.31
N ILE A 137 -17.93 6.87 -3.74
CA ILE A 137 -17.50 6.86 -2.33
C ILE A 137 -15.98 6.95 -2.31
N VAL A 138 -15.47 8.04 -1.73
CA VAL A 138 -14.04 8.23 -1.50
C VAL A 138 -13.72 7.81 -0.07
N GLY A 139 -12.75 6.91 0.11
CA GLY A 139 -12.30 6.43 1.41
C GLY A 139 -10.93 7.00 1.75
N MET A 140 -10.80 7.61 2.93
CA MET A 140 -9.56 8.26 3.37
C MET A 140 -9.03 7.64 4.65
N LEU A 141 -7.72 7.39 4.68
CA LEU A 141 -7.00 6.85 5.84
C LEU A 141 -5.96 7.87 6.29
N ASP A 142 -6.31 8.68 7.28
CA ASP A 142 -5.50 9.81 7.74
C ASP A 142 -5.66 10.04 9.27
N THR A 143 -5.36 11.23 9.79
CA THR A 143 -5.44 11.58 11.22
C THR A 143 -6.86 11.74 11.76
N GLY A 144 -7.86 11.67 10.89
CA GLY A 144 -9.27 11.82 11.23
C GLY A 144 -9.97 12.81 10.30
N ILE A 145 -11.16 13.25 10.71
CA ILE A 145 -11.88 14.33 10.04
C ILE A 145 -12.56 15.24 11.06
N TRP A 146 -12.65 16.54 10.78
CA TRP A 146 -13.39 17.50 11.59
C TRP A 146 -14.77 17.80 10.96
N PRO A 147 -15.85 17.12 11.40
CA PRO A 147 -17.13 17.13 10.68
C PRO A 147 -17.85 18.48 10.73
N LYS A 148 -17.44 19.40 11.61
CA LYS A 148 -18.01 20.74 11.73
C LYS A 148 -17.36 21.76 10.78
N SER A 149 -16.37 21.37 9.97
CA SER A 149 -15.83 22.24 8.92
C SER A 149 -16.92 22.55 7.89
N LYS A 150 -16.99 23.80 7.41
CA LYS A 150 -17.95 24.22 6.37
C LYS A 150 -17.78 23.42 5.08
N SER A 151 -16.56 22.98 4.79
CA SER A 151 -16.26 22.12 3.64
C SER A 151 -17.01 20.79 3.69
N PHE A 152 -17.37 20.28 4.87
CA PHE A 152 -18.11 19.02 5.03
C PHE A 152 -19.62 19.20 5.27
N ASP A 153 -20.14 20.42 5.03
CA ASP A 153 -21.58 20.64 4.96
C ASP A 153 -22.21 19.76 3.88
N ASP A 154 -23.34 19.16 4.20
CA ASP A 154 -24.01 18.18 3.34
C ASP A 154 -25.22 18.76 2.60
N ALA A 155 -25.39 20.08 2.57
CA ALA A 155 -26.43 20.71 1.77
C ALA A 155 -26.26 20.34 0.29
N GLY A 156 -27.33 19.80 -0.30
CA GLY A 156 -27.35 19.33 -1.69
C GLY A 156 -26.86 17.90 -1.90
N PHE A 157 -26.41 17.20 -0.85
CA PHE A 157 -26.11 15.76 -0.92
C PHE A 157 -27.36 14.92 -0.66
N GLY A 158 -27.56 13.90 -1.49
CA GLY A 158 -28.55 12.84 -1.26
C GLY A 158 -28.09 11.85 -0.18
N PRO A 159 -28.95 10.90 0.23
CA PRO A 159 -28.56 9.91 1.22
C PRO A 159 -27.34 9.08 0.76
N PRO A 160 -26.56 8.52 1.69
CA PRO A 160 -25.44 7.65 1.36
C PRO A 160 -25.81 6.56 0.33
N PRO A 161 -24.93 6.25 -0.64
CA PRO A 161 -25.16 5.20 -1.62
C PRO A 161 -25.61 3.87 -1.00
N LYS A 162 -26.61 3.18 -1.60
CA LYS A 162 -27.12 1.90 -1.08
C LYS A 162 -26.05 0.79 -0.98
N LYS A 163 -25.00 0.90 -1.82
CA LYS A 163 -23.82 0.03 -1.84
C LYS A 163 -22.88 0.25 -0.66
N TRP A 164 -22.97 1.40 0.03
CA TRP A 164 -22.18 1.67 1.22
C TRP A 164 -22.58 0.73 2.36
N LYS A 165 -21.60 0.05 2.95
CA LYS A 165 -21.77 -0.87 4.09
C LYS A 165 -20.88 -0.50 5.29
N GLY A 166 -20.29 0.70 5.28
CA GLY A 166 -19.46 1.17 6.37
C GLY A 166 -20.28 1.65 7.57
N ILE A 167 -19.58 2.14 8.59
CA ILE A 167 -20.18 2.63 9.84
C ILE A 167 -19.67 4.03 10.17
N CYS A 168 -20.46 4.74 10.97
CA CYS A 168 -19.98 5.91 11.71
C CYS A 168 -19.67 5.48 13.14
N GLN A 169 -18.39 5.20 13.40
CA GLN A 169 -17.90 4.82 14.72
C GLN A 169 -17.76 6.10 15.56
N PHE A 170 -18.35 6.11 16.76
CA PHE A 170 -18.62 7.27 17.63
C PHE A 170 -19.87 8.06 17.25
N LYS A 171 -20.87 8.03 18.13
CA LYS A 171 -22.12 8.83 18.04
C LYS A 171 -22.21 9.93 19.09
N ASN A 172 -21.42 9.87 20.17
CA ASN A 172 -21.56 10.75 21.33
C ASN A 172 -20.67 12.00 21.30
N ASN A 173 -20.19 12.44 20.13
CA ASN A 173 -19.46 13.70 19.88
C ASN A 173 -19.02 13.87 18.41
N PHE A 174 -19.19 12.82 17.59
CA PHE A 174 -18.98 12.82 16.16
C PHE A 174 -20.27 12.32 15.50
N THR A 175 -20.73 12.99 14.45
CA THR A 175 -21.92 12.58 13.71
C THR A 175 -21.61 12.66 12.21
N CYS A 176 -21.75 11.53 11.54
CA CYS A 176 -21.74 11.46 10.08
C CYS A 176 -22.99 12.13 9.51
N ASN A 177 -22.86 12.73 8.33
CA ASN A 177 -23.94 13.38 7.61
C ASN A 177 -24.04 12.78 6.19
N ASN A 178 -24.75 13.42 5.25
CA ASN A 178 -24.87 12.90 3.90
C ASN A 178 -23.60 13.05 3.05
N LYS A 179 -22.60 13.82 3.50
CA LYS A 179 -21.30 13.98 2.86
C LYS A 179 -20.22 13.09 3.50
N ILE A 180 -20.06 13.19 4.82
CA ILE A 180 -19.24 12.26 5.62
C ILE A 180 -20.12 11.06 5.97
N ILE A 181 -20.16 10.06 5.11
CA ILE A 181 -21.08 8.92 5.24
C ILE A 181 -20.57 7.79 6.16
N GLY A 182 -19.32 7.86 6.60
CA GLY A 182 -18.74 6.95 7.57
C GLY A 182 -17.39 7.43 8.08
N ALA A 183 -17.04 6.99 9.29
CA ALA A 183 -15.83 7.41 9.98
C ALA A 183 -15.42 6.30 10.94
N ARG A 184 -14.12 5.99 10.98
CA ARG A 184 -13.58 4.92 11.83
C ARG A 184 -12.22 5.27 12.35
N TYR A 185 -11.97 4.94 13.61
CA TYR A 185 -10.66 5.02 14.23
C TYR A 185 -10.04 3.63 14.33
N TYR A 186 -8.75 3.52 14.01
CA TYR A 186 -7.98 2.27 14.09
C TYR A 186 -6.84 2.43 15.10
N HIS A 187 -6.83 1.60 16.14
CA HIS A 187 -5.75 1.57 17.12
C HIS A 187 -4.52 0.82 16.59
N HIS A 188 -3.34 1.27 17.00
CA HIS A 188 -2.08 0.63 16.66
C HIS A 188 -1.74 -0.59 17.54
N GLU A 189 -2.22 -0.61 18.79
CA GLU A 189 -1.77 -1.55 19.85
C GLU A 189 -2.92 -2.34 20.50
N GLY A 190 -4.01 -2.59 19.78
CA GLY A 190 -5.17 -3.24 20.39
C GLY A 190 -5.88 -2.37 21.43
N ASN A 191 -6.86 -2.94 22.12
CA ASN A 191 -7.89 -2.20 22.84
C ASN A 191 -7.32 -1.57 24.13
N THR A 192 -7.04 -0.26 24.10
CA THR A 192 -6.83 0.52 25.32
C THR A 192 -8.20 0.77 25.95
N SER A 193 -8.37 0.30 27.19
CA SER A 193 -9.52 0.54 28.07
C SER A 193 -10.22 1.87 27.81
N GLU A 194 -11.56 1.80 27.66
CA GLU A 194 -12.48 2.93 27.58
C GLU A 194 -12.09 4.00 28.61
N GLY A 195 -11.54 5.11 28.11
CA GLY A 195 -10.98 6.11 29.01
C GLY A 195 -10.79 7.44 28.32
N ASN A 196 -9.91 7.55 27.32
CA ASN A 196 -9.63 8.83 26.67
C ASN A 196 -9.14 8.66 25.22
N ALA A 197 -9.85 9.30 24.27
CA ALA A 197 -9.40 9.74 22.93
C ALA A 197 -9.35 8.77 21.71
N ALA A 198 -10.10 7.66 21.69
CA ALA A 198 -10.22 6.80 20.50
C ALA A 198 -11.28 7.28 19.49
N SER A 199 -11.14 8.44 18.86
CA SER A 199 -12.20 9.00 17.99
C SER A 199 -11.71 9.23 16.56
N PRO A 200 -12.57 9.11 15.52
CA PRO A 200 -12.23 9.58 14.18
C PRO A 200 -12.15 11.12 14.07
N LEU A 201 -12.38 11.85 15.17
CA LEU A 201 -12.16 13.30 15.22
C LEU A 201 -10.71 13.63 14.93
N ASP A 202 -10.52 14.50 13.94
CA ASP A 202 -9.20 15.05 13.66
C ASP A 202 -8.80 16.08 14.71
N THR A 203 -7.77 15.76 15.48
CA THR A 203 -7.14 16.68 16.45
C THR A 203 -5.82 17.25 15.93
N ILE A 204 -5.32 16.73 14.81
CA ILE A 204 -4.04 17.09 14.21
C ILE A 204 -4.26 18.07 13.05
N GLY A 205 -5.39 17.96 12.35
CA GLY A 205 -5.82 18.83 11.25
C GLY A 205 -5.40 18.34 9.86
N HIS A 206 -4.51 17.34 9.76
CA HIS A 206 -4.00 16.83 8.48
C HIS A 206 -5.09 16.10 7.70
N GLY A 207 -5.84 15.19 8.32
CA GLY A 207 -6.88 14.43 7.65
C GLY A 207 -8.05 15.28 7.19
N THR A 208 -8.44 16.29 7.98
CA THR A 208 -9.44 17.30 7.59
C THR A 208 -8.95 18.11 6.40
N HIS A 209 -7.69 18.54 6.43
CA HIS A 209 -7.08 19.31 5.34
C HIS A 209 -7.00 18.48 4.05
N THR A 210 -6.51 17.24 4.11
CA THR A 210 -6.42 16.34 2.96
C THR A 210 -7.79 15.91 2.45
N ALA A 211 -8.79 15.78 3.33
CA ALA A 211 -10.17 15.46 2.93
C ALA A 211 -10.93 16.65 2.31
N ASP A 212 -10.48 17.86 2.60
CA ASP A 212 -10.94 19.07 1.92
C ASP A 212 -10.22 19.29 0.56
N GLU A 213 -9.08 18.62 0.31
CA GLU A 213 -8.35 18.67 -0.96
C GLU A 213 -9.04 17.78 -2.01
N ASN A 214 -9.51 18.37 -3.11
CA ASN A 214 -9.91 17.62 -4.31
C ASN A 214 -8.67 16.89 -4.87
N GLU A 215 -8.75 15.56 -4.91
CA GLU A 215 -7.63 14.61 -5.10
C GLU A 215 -6.71 14.91 -6.30
N THR A 216 -5.49 15.38 -6.03
CA THR A 216 -4.32 15.11 -6.88
C THR A 216 -3.10 14.81 -6.00
N THR A 217 -2.76 13.54 -5.82
CA THR A 217 -1.46 13.15 -5.25
C THR A 217 -0.89 11.93 -5.97
N GLN A 218 0.35 12.10 -6.43
CA GLN A 218 1.16 11.17 -7.19
C GLN A 218 1.73 10.06 -6.28
N TRP A 219 1.35 8.80 -6.52
CA TRP A 219 1.79 7.67 -5.69
C TRP A 219 3.17 7.15 -6.09
N ARG A 220 4.13 7.21 -5.16
CA ARG A 220 5.41 6.47 -5.24
C ARG A 220 5.16 5.03 -4.76
N LEU A 221 5.07 4.06 -5.66
CA LEU A 221 4.77 2.66 -5.30
C LEU A 221 5.96 1.73 -5.59
N ILE A 222 6.56 1.21 -4.51
CA ILE A 222 7.27 -0.08 -4.53
C ILE A 222 6.41 -1.09 -3.81
N SER A 223 6.24 -2.27 -4.41
CA SER A 223 5.32 -3.30 -3.96
C SER A 223 5.92 -4.71 -4.07
N TYR A 224 5.48 -5.61 -3.21
CA TYR A 224 5.68 -7.04 -3.31
C TYR A 224 4.86 -7.61 -4.47
N VAL A 225 5.48 -8.51 -5.25
CA VAL A 225 4.85 -9.18 -6.38
C VAL A 225 3.70 -10.06 -5.90
N MET A 226 2.50 -9.82 -6.41
CA MET A 226 1.33 -10.66 -6.17
C MET A 226 1.20 -11.75 -7.23
N SER A 227 0.58 -12.88 -6.89
CA SER A 227 0.45 -14.02 -7.79
C SER A 227 -0.86 -14.01 -8.57
N SER A 228 -0.76 -14.07 -9.91
CA SER A 228 -1.90 -14.28 -10.81
C SER A 228 -2.54 -15.67 -10.70
N ARG A 229 -1.88 -16.64 -10.02
CA ARG A 229 -2.49 -17.95 -9.71
C ARG A 229 -3.65 -17.83 -8.73
N LYS A 230 -3.56 -16.86 -7.82
CA LYS A 230 -4.53 -16.58 -6.76
C LYS A 230 -5.54 -15.51 -7.20
N ASN A 231 -5.09 -14.52 -7.98
CA ASN A 231 -5.95 -13.46 -8.53
C ASN A 231 -5.97 -13.53 -10.06
N LYS A 232 -7.05 -14.08 -10.65
CA LYS A 232 -7.17 -14.28 -12.11
C LYS A 232 -7.22 -12.98 -12.93
N GLU A 233 -7.59 -11.86 -12.29
CA GLU A 233 -7.59 -10.52 -12.88
C GLU A 233 -6.21 -9.83 -12.81
N ALA A 234 -5.26 -10.44 -12.10
CA ALA A 234 -3.85 -10.04 -12.05
C ALA A 234 -3.65 -8.53 -11.76
N GLU A 235 -2.91 -7.83 -12.63
CA GLU A 235 -2.63 -6.39 -12.51
C GLU A 235 -3.90 -5.53 -12.49
N LEU A 236 -5.03 -6.00 -13.02
CA LEU A 236 -6.31 -5.30 -12.95
C LEU A 236 -6.96 -5.39 -11.55
N ALA A 237 -6.58 -6.37 -10.75
CA ALA A 237 -7.04 -6.53 -9.36
C ALA A 237 -6.11 -5.88 -8.33
N TYR A 238 -4.79 -6.10 -8.46
CA TYR A 238 -3.81 -5.67 -7.45
C TYR A 238 -2.82 -4.61 -7.93
N GLY A 239 -2.93 -4.13 -9.17
CA GLY A 239 -2.02 -3.12 -9.73
C GLY A 239 -0.57 -3.59 -9.74
N ALA A 240 0.32 -2.83 -9.10
CA ALA A 240 1.72 -3.19 -8.97
C ALA A 240 1.98 -4.34 -7.97
N GLY A 241 1.07 -4.53 -7.00
CA GLY A 241 1.17 -5.54 -5.95
C GLY A 241 0.88 -4.98 -4.56
N HIS A 242 1.26 -5.73 -3.52
CA HIS A 242 1.07 -5.31 -2.12
C HIS A 242 2.13 -4.29 -1.72
N ILE A 243 1.77 -3.18 -1.08
CA ILE A 243 2.72 -2.11 -0.74
C ILE A 243 3.94 -2.65 0.05
N ASN A 244 5.14 -2.24 -0.33
CA ASN A 244 6.38 -2.47 0.43
C ASN A 244 6.92 -1.12 0.92
N PRO A 245 6.53 -0.68 2.13
CA PRO A 245 6.88 0.64 2.62
C PRO A 245 8.38 0.82 2.92
N VAL A 246 9.11 -0.27 3.21
CA VAL A 246 10.55 -0.19 3.53
C VAL A 246 11.32 0.21 2.28
N SER A 247 11.05 -0.48 1.18
CA SER A 247 11.68 -0.19 -0.11
C SER A 247 11.16 1.12 -0.72
N ALA A 248 9.89 1.49 -0.50
CA ALA A 248 9.30 2.72 -1.05
C ALA A 248 9.96 4.02 -0.57
N VAL A 249 10.65 4.02 0.58
CA VAL A 249 11.36 5.21 1.10
C VAL A 249 12.58 5.55 0.24
N LYS A 250 13.29 4.53 -0.25
CA LYS A 250 14.49 4.68 -1.08
C LYS A 250 14.31 3.86 -2.36
N PRO A 251 13.55 4.40 -3.33
CA PRO A 251 13.14 3.60 -4.47
C PRO A 251 14.20 3.43 -5.56
N GLY A 252 15.34 4.13 -5.47
CA GLY A 252 16.33 4.20 -6.55
C GLY A 252 15.86 5.13 -7.67
N LEU A 253 14.84 4.72 -8.42
CA LEU A 253 14.26 5.50 -9.52
C LEU A 253 12.78 5.83 -9.30
N VAL A 254 12.33 6.96 -9.86
CA VAL A 254 10.91 7.38 -9.87
C VAL A 254 10.46 7.83 -11.25
N TYR A 255 9.17 7.62 -11.55
CA TYR A 255 8.51 8.12 -12.76
C TYR A 255 7.81 9.44 -12.43
N ASP A 256 8.50 10.56 -12.62
CA ASP A 256 7.92 11.89 -12.37
C ASP A 256 7.03 12.32 -13.54
N ALA A 257 5.88 12.89 -13.21
CA ALA A 257 4.97 13.54 -14.15
C ALA A 257 4.54 14.90 -13.58
N ALA A 258 4.49 15.92 -14.44
CA ALA A 258 4.01 17.26 -14.12
C ALA A 258 2.60 17.48 -14.67
N GLU A 259 1.95 18.58 -14.27
CA GLU A 259 0.59 18.94 -14.73
C GLU A 259 0.46 18.95 -16.25
N ILE A 260 1.47 19.47 -16.93
CA ILE A 260 1.52 19.54 -18.39
C ILE A 260 1.45 18.15 -19.04
N ASP A 261 1.91 17.10 -18.37
CA ASP A 261 1.86 15.73 -18.88
C ASP A 261 0.43 15.18 -18.84
N TYR A 262 -0.36 15.56 -17.82
CA TYR A 262 -1.78 15.24 -17.75
C TYR A 262 -2.61 16.04 -18.77
N VAL A 263 -2.25 17.31 -19.00
CA VAL A 263 -2.87 18.11 -20.08
C VAL A 263 -2.62 17.45 -21.44
N LYS A 264 -1.37 17.07 -21.74
CA LYS A 264 -1.03 16.34 -22.97
C LYS A 264 -1.80 15.03 -23.09
N PHE A 265 -1.91 14.26 -22.00
CA PHE A 265 -2.67 13.02 -21.96
C PHE A 265 -4.15 13.23 -22.30
N LEU A 266 -4.81 14.18 -21.65
CA LEU A 266 -6.23 14.50 -21.89
C LEU A 266 -6.45 15.00 -23.33
N CYS A 267 -5.57 15.86 -23.84
CA CYS A 267 -5.66 16.29 -25.24
C CYS A 267 -5.45 15.12 -26.21
N GLY A 268 -4.49 14.22 -25.94
CA GLY A 268 -4.25 13.00 -26.73
C GLY A 268 -5.40 12.00 -26.69
N GLN A 269 -6.23 12.02 -25.64
CA GLN A 269 -7.49 11.28 -25.56
C GLN A 269 -8.62 11.86 -26.44
N GLY A 270 -8.41 13.05 -27.03
CA GLY A 270 -9.40 13.74 -27.85
C GLY A 270 -10.29 14.72 -27.10
N TYR A 271 -9.90 15.13 -25.88
CA TYR A 271 -10.63 16.18 -25.17
C TYR A 271 -10.53 17.51 -25.93
N THR A 272 -11.65 18.21 -26.03
CA THR A 272 -11.66 19.59 -26.55
C THR A 272 -11.09 20.55 -25.51
N THR A 273 -10.52 21.68 -25.93
CA THR A 273 -10.08 22.75 -25.01
C THR A 273 -11.18 23.17 -24.03
N LYS A 274 -12.44 23.16 -24.45
CA LYS A 274 -13.58 23.46 -23.57
C LYS A 274 -13.68 22.43 -22.42
N ASN A 275 -13.63 21.14 -22.75
CA ASN A 275 -13.73 20.08 -21.74
C ASN A 275 -12.47 19.97 -20.89
N LEU A 276 -11.29 20.20 -21.47
CA LEU A 276 -10.02 20.27 -20.75
C LEU A 276 -10.10 21.33 -19.64
N ARG A 277 -10.55 22.55 -19.95
CA ARG A 277 -10.63 23.64 -18.98
C ARG A 277 -11.64 23.40 -17.86
N LEU A 278 -12.68 22.59 -18.11
CA LEU A 278 -13.58 22.15 -17.04
C LEU A 278 -12.87 21.24 -16.04
N ILE A 279 -11.86 20.49 -16.49
CA ILE A 279 -11.06 19.57 -15.65
C ILE A 279 -9.90 20.32 -15.00
N THR A 280 -9.14 21.10 -15.78
CA THR A 280 -7.92 21.76 -15.29
C THR A 280 -8.21 23.02 -14.48
N GLY A 281 -9.38 23.65 -14.67
CA GLY A 281 -9.77 24.87 -13.95
C GLY A 281 -8.97 26.12 -14.33
N ASP A 282 -8.04 26.01 -15.28
CA ASP A 282 -7.15 27.07 -15.74
C ASP A 282 -7.39 27.43 -17.22
N ASN A 283 -6.46 28.19 -17.82
CA ASN A 283 -6.52 28.56 -19.23
C ASN A 283 -5.82 27.58 -20.18
N SER A 284 -5.45 26.38 -19.71
CA SER A 284 -4.82 25.35 -20.52
C SER A 284 -5.62 25.06 -21.79
N SER A 285 -4.92 24.71 -22.86
CA SER A 285 -5.55 24.49 -24.16
C SER A 285 -4.90 23.35 -24.92
N CYS A 286 -5.74 22.63 -25.65
CA CYS A 286 -5.30 21.60 -26.57
C CYS A 286 -4.83 22.25 -27.87
N THR A 287 -3.50 22.33 -28.03
CA THR A 287 -2.82 22.85 -29.22
C THR A 287 -2.37 21.71 -30.13
N ALA A 288 -1.89 22.03 -31.33
CA ALA A 288 -1.29 21.02 -32.22
C ALA A 288 -0.16 20.23 -31.54
N ALA A 289 0.61 20.88 -30.66
CA ALA A 289 1.70 20.25 -29.91
C ALA A 289 1.19 19.24 -28.86
N THR A 290 0.07 19.51 -28.19
CA THR A 290 -0.49 18.59 -27.18
C THR A 290 -1.35 17.50 -27.80
N ASN A 291 -2.05 17.79 -28.90
CA ASN A 291 -2.91 16.84 -29.62
C ASN A 291 -2.13 15.71 -30.30
N GLY A 292 -0.86 15.96 -30.65
CA GLY A 292 0.03 14.97 -31.24
C GLY A 292 0.62 13.97 -30.24
N THR A 293 0.42 14.17 -28.94
CA THR A 293 0.98 13.29 -27.90
C THR A 293 0.21 11.99 -27.83
N ARG A 294 0.90 10.84 -27.88
CA ARG A 294 0.23 9.55 -27.72
C ARG A 294 -0.17 9.41 -26.25
N VAL A 295 -1.42 9.01 -26.03
CA VAL A 295 -1.96 8.66 -24.70
C VAL A 295 -1.00 7.78 -23.89
N PHE A 296 -0.33 6.86 -24.58
CA PHE A 296 0.59 5.88 -24.00
C PHE A 296 1.89 6.48 -23.45
N ASP A 297 2.20 7.75 -23.76
CA ASP A 297 3.43 8.43 -23.34
C ASP A 297 3.29 9.19 -22.01
N LEU A 298 2.12 9.13 -21.34
CA LEU A 298 2.05 9.57 -19.94
C LEU A 298 3.08 8.79 -19.13
N ASN A 299 3.91 9.50 -18.37
CA ASN A 299 5.04 8.92 -17.64
C ASN A 299 4.59 8.16 -16.38
N TYR A 300 3.85 7.08 -16.59
CA TYR A 300 3.19 6.30 -15.55
C TYR A 300 4.02 5.05 -15.20
N PRO A 301 4.07 4.63 -13.93
CA PRO A 301 4.94 3.52 -13.47
C PRO A 301 4.45 2.11 -13.88
N SER A 302 3.49 2.00 -14.79
CA SER A 302 2.97 0.75 -15.35
C SER A 302 2.66 0.88 -16.84
N PHE A 303 2.48 -0.27 -17.49
CA PHE A 303 2.16 -0.38 -18.91
C PHE A 303 0.91 -1.22 -19.11
N ALA A 304 0.00 -0.71 -19.95
CA ALA A 304 -1.26 -1.39 -20.24
C ALA A 304 -1.56 -1.31 -21.74
N VAL A 305 -1.89 -2.45 -22.34
CA VAL A 305 -2.34 -2.55 -23.74
C VAL A 305 -3.71 -3.22 -23.78
N SER A 306 -4.69 -2.48 -24.28
CA SER A 306 -6.04 -2.98 -24.55
C SER A 306 -6.11 -3.50 -25.98
N VAL A 307 -6.55 -4.74 -26.17
CA VAL A 307 -6.66 -5.39 -27.48
C VAL A 307 -8.12 -5.46 -27.91
N ILE A 308 -8.50 -4.55 -28.81
CA ILE A 308 -9.86 -4.47 -29.35
C ILE A 308 -10.06 -5.48 -30.50
N ASN A 309 -9.02 -5.70 -31.31
CA ASN A 309 -9.07 -6.63 -32.43
C ASN A 309 -8.06 -7.77 -32.29
N ILE A 310 -8.53 -8.89 -31.76
CA ILE A 310 -7.75 -10.12 -31.51
C ILE A 310 -7.19 -10.78 -32.78
N THR A 311 -7.62 -10.35 -33.97
CA THR A 311 -7.14 -10.91 -35.25
C THR A 311 -5.88 -10.22 -35.78
N LYS A 312 -5.49 -9.10 -35.17
CA LYS A 312 -4.27 -8.37 -35.53
C LYS A 312 -3.21 -8.53 -34.43
N PRO A 313 -1.94 -8.76 -34.79
CA PRO A 313 -0.86 -8.72 -33.82
C PRO A 313 -0.77 -7.33 -33.21
N ILE A 314 -0.50 -7.27 -31.91
CA ILE A 314 -0.24 -6.01 -31.20
C ILE A 314 1.19 -5.56 -31.48
N SER A 315 1.36 -4.25 -31.63
CA SER A 315 2.67 -3.60 -31.65
C SER A 315 2.50 -2.22 -31.03
N GLN A 316 2.91 -2.07 -29.76
CA GLN A 316 2.78 -0.83 -29.01
C GLN A 316 4.12 -0.44 -28.40
N THR A 317 4.46 0.85 -28.49
CA THR A 317 5.67 1.42 -27.89
C THR A 317 5.27 2.48 -26.86
N PHE A 318 5.95 2.46 -25.71
CA PHE A 318 5.76 3.38 -24.60
C PHE A 318 7.08 4.08 -24.32
N HIS A 319 7.06 5.40 -24.20
CA HIS A 319 8.21 6.17 -23.75
C HIS A 319 8.06 6.49 -22.27
N ARG A 320 9.13 6.31 -21.51
CA ARG A 320 9.18 6.64 -20.08
C ARG A 320 10.45 7.38 -19.76
N THR A 321 10.35 8.26 -18.77
CA THR A 321 11.49 8.96 -18.19
C THR A 321 11.56 8.63 -16.71
N VAL A 322 12.73 8.24 -16.24
CA VAL A 322 12.97 7.95 -14.84
C VAL A 322 13.97 8.94 -14.26
N THR A 323 13.70 9.41 -13.06
CA THR A 323 14.57 10.30 -12.29
C THR A 323 15.30 9.47 -11.24
N ASN A 324 16.63 9.60 -11.16
CA ASN A 324 17.41 8.99 -10.09
C ASN A 324 17.22 9.74 -8.77
N VAL A 325 16.71 9.05 -7.75
CA VAL A 325 16.57 9.53 -6.37
C VAL A 325 17.39 8.70 -5.38
N GLY A 326 18.25 7.82 -5.90
CA GLY A 326 19.20 6.98 -5.18
C GLY A 326 20.62 7.56 -5.21
N ALA A 327 21.62 6.68 -5.21
CA ALA A 327 23.02 7.11 -5.26
C ALA A 327 23.40 7.66 -6.65
N ALA A 328 24.26 8.67 -6.67
CA ALA A 328 24.95 9.12 -7.88
C ALA A 328 25.94 8.03 -8.36
N ASN A 329 26.32 8.07 -9.64
CA ASN A 329 27.16 7.05 -10.29
C ASN A 329 26.58 5.64 -10.16
N SER A 330 25.28 5.50 -10.43
CA SER A 330 24.56 4.23 -10.44
C SER A 330 24.17 3.84 -11.85
N THR A 331 24.27 2.53 -12.14
CA THR A 331 23.85 1.95 -13.42
C THR A 331 22.76 0.93 -13.16
N TYR A 332 21.63 1.10 -13.83
CA TYR A 332 20.50 0.18 -13.76
C TYR A 332 20.43 -0.65 -15.04
N THR A 333 20.30 -1.96 -14.90
CA THR A 333 20.08 -2.89 -16.02
C THR A 333 18.61 -3.28 -16.09
N ALA A 334 18.04 -3.30 -17.30
CA ALA A 334 16.67 -3.74 -17.54
C ALA A 334 16.60 -5.27 -17.57
N SER A 335 15.60 -5.82 -16.90
CA SER A 335 15.20 -7.22 -17.03
C SER A 335 13.69 -7.30 -17.26
N VAL A 336 13.27 -8.20 -18.15
CA VAL A 336 11.88 -8.34 -18.55
C VAL A 336 11.40 -9.76 -18.29
N SER A 337 10.34 -9.89 -17.52
CA SER A 337 9.60 -11.14 -17.35
C SER A 337 8.39 -11.12 -18.29
N SER A 338 8.38 -11.99 -19.31
CA SER A 338 7.31 -12.06 -20.31
C SER A 338 6.72 -13.49 -20.44
N PRO A 339 5.39 -13.66 -20.53
CA PRO A 339 4.77 -14.94 -20.81
C PRO A 339 4.94 -15.33 -22.29
N ALA A 340 4.71 -16.60 -22.60
CA ALA A 340 4.70 -17.08 -23.98
C ALA A 340 3.64 -16.33 -24.81
N GLY A 341 4.04 -15.86 -26.00
CA GLY A 341 3.17 -15.10 -26.91
C GLY A 341 3.37 -13.58 -26.89
N LEU A 342 4.13 -13.04 -25.93
CA LEU A 342 4.55 -11.63 -25.90
C LEU A 342 6.07 -11.51 -26.04
N LYS A 343 6.51 -10.69 -26.99
CA LYS A 343 7.88 -10.19 -27.13
C LYS A 343 7.92 -8.76 -26.61
N ILE A 344 8.67 -8.55 -25.54
CA ILE A 344 8.81 -7.24 -24.90
C ILE A 344 10.30 -6.86 -24.93
N THR A 345 10.61 -5.69 -25.47
CA THR A 345 11.98 -5.17 -25.60
C THR A 345 12.08 -3.78 -25.00
N VAL A 346 13.25 -3.45 -24.44
CA VAL A 346 13.53 -2.16 -23.80
C VAL A 346 14.79 -1.57 -24.42
N GLU A 347 14.76 -0.28 -24.73
CA GLU A 347 15.90 0.43 -25.31
C GLU A 347 16.08 1.81 -24.65
N PRO A 348 17.27 2.15 -24.13
CA PRO A 348 18.44 1.25 -23.97
C PRO A 348 18.18 0.16 -22.91
N GLU A 349 18.99 -0.90 -22.90
CA GLU A 349 18.91 -1.97 -21.87
C GLU A 349 19.61 -1.59 -20.55
N GLU A 350 20.38 -0.50 -20.55
CA GLU A 350 21.07 0.03 -19.38
C GLU A 350 20.88 1.56 -19.27
N LEU A 351 20.73 2.06 -18.03
CA LEU A 351 20.64 3.48 -17.71
C LEU A 351 21.68 3.83 -16.66
N SER A 352 22.67 4.65 -17.03
CA SER A 352 23.70 5.15 -16.13
C SER A 352 23.40 6.60 -15.72
N PHE A 353 23.45 6.87 -14.42
CA PHE A 353 23.21 8.18 -13.82
C PHE A 353 24.46 8.67 -13.09
N GLU A 354 25.00 9.80 -13.52
CA GLU A 354 26.15 10.47 -12.94
C GLU A 354 25.78 11.30 -11.70
N ALA A 355 24.53 11.78 -11.63
CA ALA A 355 24.08 12.67 -10.56
C ALA A 355 22.71 12.30 -9.96
N LEU A 356 22.47 12.75 -8.72
CA LEU A 356 21.15 12.75 -8.10
C LEU A 356 20.21 13.67 -8.89
N LEU A 357 18.96 13.26 -9.06
CA LEU A 357 17.91 13.91 -9.86
C LEU A 357 18.17 13.95 -11.37
N GLU A 358 19.21 13.28 -11.85
CA GLU A 358 19.40 13.08 -13.28
C GLU A 358 18.26 12.25 -13.86
N LYS A 359 17.79 12.65 -15.05
CA LYS A 359 16.70 11.99 -15.75
C LYS A 359 17.23 11.24 -16.96
N LYS A 360 16.78 10.02 -17.16
CA LYS A 360 17.02 9.24 -18.38
C LYS A 360 15.71 8.71 -18.95
N THR A 361 15.67 8.58 -20.27
CA THR A 361 14.51 8.12 -21.01
C THR A 361 14.78 6.75 -21.63
N PHE A 362 13.77 5.90 -21.65
CA PHE A 362 13.79 4.62 -22.34
C PHE A 362 12.48 4.38 -23.10
N ALA A 363 12.52 3.50 -24.08
CA ALA A 363 11.37 3.01 -24.81
C ALA A 363 11.13 1.54 -24.47
N LEU A 364 9.88 1.18 -24.19
CA LEU A 364 9.42 -0.20 -24.03
C LEU A 364 8.48 -0.55 -25.18
N LYS A 365 8.79 -1.60 -25.92
CA LYS A 365 7.98 -2.09 -27.04
C LYS A 365 7.39 -3.46 -26.70
N ILE A 366 6.09 -3.61 -26.94
CA ILE A 366 5.32 -4.84 -26.74
C ILE A 366 4.80 -5.31 -28.10
N GLU A 367 5.17 -6.52 -28.49
CA GLU A 367 4.74 -7.18 -29.72
C GLU A 367 4.20 -8.58 -29.41
N GLY A 368 3.17 -9.02 -30.11
CA GLY A 368 2.64 -10.37 -29.90
C GLY A 368 1.19 -10.56 -30.32
N GLU A 369 0.60 -11.67 -29.89
CA GLU A 369 -0.79 -12.02 -30.19
C GLU A 369 -1.50 -12.43 -28.90
N VAL A 370 -2.71 -11.92 -28.71
CA VAL A 370 -3.57 -12.28 -27.57
C VAL A 370 -4.63 -13.28 -28.03
N ARG A 371 -4.61 -14.48 -27.44
CA ARG A 371 -5.62 -15.51 -27.70
C ARG A 371 -6.87 -15.25 -26.85
N LYS A 372 -8.05 -15.54 -27.43
CA LYS A 372 -9.39 -15.38 -26.79
C LYS A 372 -9.54 -16.04 -25.41
N THR A 373 -8.69 -17.00 -25.06
CA THR A 373 -8.74 -17.75 -23.81
C THR A 373 -8.05 -17.05 -22.63
N SER A 374 -7.28 -15.98 -22.88
CA SER A 374 -6.52 -15.27 -21.85
C SER A 374 -7.24 -13.96 -21.49
N THR A 375 -7.68 -13.84 -20.24
CA THR A 375 -8.32 -12.62 -19.72
C THR A 375 -7.31 -11.47 -19.57
N VAL A 376 -6.11 -11.76 -19.04
CA VAL A 376 -5.00 -10.82 -18.90
C VAL A 376 -3.68 -11.59 -19.08
N LEU A 377 -2.76 -11.04 -19.86
CA LEU A 377 -1.36 -11.49 -19.94
C LEU A 377 -0.49 -10.55 -19.11
N SER A 378 0.08 -11.09 -18.04
CA SER A 378 0.93 -10.36 -17.08
C SER A 378 2.41 -10.48 -17.47
N ALA A 379 3.10 -9.36 -17.49
CA ALA A 379 4.54 -9.24 -17.65
C ALA A 379 5.08 -8.16 -16.68
N ALA A 380 6.40 -7.98 -16.63
CA ALA A 380 7.02 -6.92 -15.84
C ALA A 380 8.37 -6.50 -16.41
N LEU A 381 8.64 -5.20 -16.32
CA LEU A 381 9.97 -4.61 -16.45
C LEU A 381 10.54 -4.39 -15.05
N ILE A 382 11.80 -4.72 -14.83
CA ILE A 382 12.54 -4.40 -13.60
C ILE A 382 13.85 -3.73 -13.99
N TRP A 383 14.06 -2.51 -13.50
CA TRP A 383 15.38 -1.87 -13.49
C TRP A 383 16.10 -2.23 -12.19
N SER A 384 17.34 -2.69 -12.27
CA SER A 384 18.12 -3.05 -11.08
C SER A 384 19.57 -2.57 -11.14
N ASP A 385 20.03 -2.00 -10.02
CA ASP A 385 21.43 -1.66 -9.72
C ASP A 385 22.00 -2.61 -8.63
N GLU A 386 21.50 -3.86 -8.59
CA GLU A 386 21.71 -4.88 -7.55
C GLU A 386 21.07 -4.57 -6.18
N SER A 387 21.07 -3.31 -5.73
CA SER A 387 20.51 -2.90 -4.44
C SER A 387 19.02 -2.53 -4.50
N HIS A 388 18.59 -1.96 -5.61
CA HIS A 388 17.23 -1.51 -5.86
C HIS A 388 16.63 -2.33 -6.99
N HIS A 389 15.32 -2.53 -6.92
CA HIS A 389 14.53 -3.22 -7.93
C HIS A 389 13.30 -2.39 -8.25
N VAL A 390 13.35 -1.64 -9.33
CA VAL A 390 12.26 -0.75 -9.76
C VAL A 390 11.38 -1.50 -10.74
N ARG A 391 10.35 -2.17 -10.20
CA ARG A 391 9.43 -3.00 -10.95
C ARG A 391 8.25 -2.19 -11.50
N SER A 392 8.00 -2.31 -12.79
CA SER A 392 6.81 -1.80 -13.48
C SER A 392 6.00 -2.96 -14.07
N PRO A 393 4.75 -3.18 -13.63
CA PRO A 393 3.90 -4.23 -14.18
C PRO A 393 3.46 -3.87 -15.61
N ILE A 394 3.29 -4.91 -16.43
CA ILE A 394 2.83 -4.83 -17.81
C ILE A 394 1.59 -5.72 -17.94
N ALA A 395 0.47 -5.16 -18.37
CA ALA A 395 -0.78 -5.89 -18.57
C ALA A 395 -1.22 -5.77 -20.03
N VAL A 396 -1.45 -6.92 -20.68
CA VAL A 396 -2.10 -6.97 -22.00
C VAL A 396 -3.42 -7.70 -21.85
N TYR A 397 -4.52 -7.07 -22.20
CA TYR A 397 -5.87 -7.62 -21.99
C TYR A 397 -6.78 -7.34 -23.20
N ALA A 398 -7.77 -8.19 -23.41
CA ALA A 398 -8.80 -7.97 -24.42
C ALA A 398 -9.93 -7.09 -23.85
N SER A 399 -10.42 -6.13 -24.65
CA SER A 399 -11.49 -5.20 -24.26
C SER A 399 -12.67 -5.25 -25.21
#